data_AF-X1VNZ3-F1
#
_entry.id   AF-X1VNZ3-F1
#
_cell.length_a   1.000
_cell.length_b   1.000
_cell.length_c   1.000
_cell.angle_alpha   90.00
_cell.angle_beta   90.00
_cell.angle_gamma   90.00
#
_symmetry.space_group_name_H-M   'P 1'
#
loop_
_entity.id
_entity.type
_entity.pdbx_description
1 polymer ?
#
loop_
_entity_poly.entity_id
_entity_poly.type
_entity_poly.pdbx_seq_one_letter_code
_entity_poly.pdbx_strand_id
1 'polypeptide(L)'
;VEDLIVEDTEKGKYIFASKSIIGQPTIDLLSQIFPKIIKSMQFPKSMRWGEKSLRFIRPIRWILTLYGKEIIQFNLNGLDSENITYGHRLLAPQKIKISSTREYFKKLEKSYVIVDPKIRENIVKTDIKQLIKEIGGEKIINEKQLKEIIYLVEYPNAILGKYDKKYLELPKDVLTVVMEKHQKYFPVFKNKDELLPLFIVIINNSKKHASKIREGNENVLR
;
A
#
# COMPACT_ATOMS: atom_id res chain seq x y z
N VAL A 1 -6.90 -44.77 19.94
CA VAL A 1 -6.12 -45.53 20.95
C VAL A 1 -4.87 -46.16 20.33
N GLU A 2 -4.71 -46.13 18.99
CA GLU A 2 -3.61 -46.80 18.28
C GLU A 2 -2.26 -46.04 18.32
N ASP A 3 -2.23 -44.75 18.65
CA ASP A 3 -1.01 -43.93 18.68
C ASP A 3 -0.34 -43.85 20.08
N LEU A 4 -0.82 -44.64 21.05
CA LEU A 4 -0.32 -44.60 22.43
C LEU A 4 0.73 -45.70 22.67
N ILE A 5 1.93 -45.30 23.07
CA ILE A 5 3.07 -46.17 23.36
C ILE A 5 3.36 -46.09 24.85
N VAL A 6 3.46 -47.23 25.55
CA VAL A 6 3.86 -47.25 26.95
C VAL A 6 5.35 -47.55 27.02
N GLU A 7 6.13 -46.62 27.60
CA GLU A 7 7.57 -46.80 27.78
C GLU A 7 7.94 -46.76 29.27
N ASP A 8 8.85 -47.65 29.67
CA ASP A 8 9.45 -47.66 31.00
C ASP A 8 10.56 -46.61 31.05
N THR A 9 10.34 -45.57 31.87
CA THR A 9 11.33 -44.54 32.15
C THR A 9 11.96 -44.79 33.53
N GLU A 10 13.05 -44.10 33.86
CA GLU A 10 13.67 -44.14 35.19
C GLU A 10 12.70 -43.77 36.33
N LYS A 11 11.55 -43.14 36.00
CA LYS A 11 10.49 -42.74 36.94
C LYS A 11 9.24 -43.63 36.87
N GLY A 12 9.30 -44.76 36.16
CA GLY A 12 8.20 -45.73 35.98
C GLY A 12 7.58 -45.70 34.58
N LYS A 13 6.46 -46.42 34.42
CA LYS A 13 5.73 -46.54 33.14
C LYS A 13 4.98 -45.26 32.79
N TYR A 14 5.32 -44.66 31.65
CA TYR A 14 4.62 -43.52 31.09
C TYR A 14 3.94 -43.88 29.78
N ILE A 15 2.78 -43.27 29.51
CA ILE A 15 2.07 -43.39 28.24
C ILE A 15 2.43 -42.17 27.38
N PHE A 16 3.06 -42.43 26.25
CA PHE A 16 3.39 -41.46 25.22
C PHE A 16 2.38 -41.54 24.07
N ALA A 17 2.15 -40.42 23.39
CA ALA A 17 1.38 -40.40 22.15
C ALA A 17 2.35 -40.07 21.00
N SER A 18 2.55 -41.01 20.07
CA SER A 18 3.36 -40.78 18.87
C SER A 18 2.46 -40.37 17.72
N LYS A 19 2.44 -39.06 17.41
CA LYS A 19 1.64 -38.51 16.33
C LYS A 19 2.52 -38.21 15.12
N SER A 20 2.40 -39.02 14.07
CA SER A 20 3.01 -38.72 12.78
C SER A 20 2.02 -37.98 11.89
N ILE A 21 2.44 -36.84 11.33
CA ILE A 21 1.63 -36.05 10.39
C ILE A 21 2.32 -36.16 9.02
N ILE A 22 1.69 -36.88 8.10
CA ILE A 22 2.21 -37.03 6.73
C ILE A 22 2.18 -35.66 6.04
N GLY A 23 3.26 -35.31 5.35
CA GLY A 23 3.34 -34.09 4.55
C GLY A 23 2.31 -34.11 3.41
N GLN A 24 1.78 -32.95 3.06
CA GLN A 24 0.85 -32.78 1.95
C GLN A 24 1.41 -31.77 0.94
N PRO A 25 0.96 -31.79 -0.33
CA PRO A 25 1.38 -30.81 -1.31
C PRO A 25 1.12 -29.37 -0.84
N THR A 26 2.12 -28.51 -1.00
CA THR A 26 2.05 -27.10 -0.55
C THR A 26 0.87 -26.36 -1.18
N ILE A 27 0.54 -26.64 -2.46
CA ILE A 27 -0.57 -26.00 -3.18
C ILE A 27 -1.91 -26.28 -2.49
N ASP A 28 -2.14 -27.53 -2.10
CA ASP A 28 -3.38 -27.98 -1.47
C ASP A 28 -3.54 -27.38 -0.07
N LEU A 29 -2.43 -27.23 0.64
CA LEU A 29 -2.44 -26.54 1.93
C LEU A 29 -2.73 -25.04 1.74
N LEU A 30 -2.08 -24.38 0.77
CA LEU A 30 -2.25 -22.94 0.54
C LEU A 30 -3.66 -22.58 0.05
N SER A 31 -4.28 -23.41 -0.79
CA SER A 31 -5.67 -23.20 -1.26
C SER A 31 -6.67 -23.19 -0.11
N GLN A 32 -6.40 -23.93 0.97
CA GLN A 32 -7.21 -23.93 2.19
C GLN A 32 -6.85 -22.80 3.16
N ILE A 33 -5.57 -22.43 3.26
CA ILE A 33 -5.07 -21.41 4.19
C ILE A 33 -5.49 -20.01 3.74
N PHE A 34 -5.34 -19.66 2.46
CA PHE A 34 -5.57 -18.28 2.01
C PHE A 34 -6.98 -17.75 2.29
N PRO A 35 -8.08 -18.50 2.01
CA PRO A 35 -9.41 -18.07 2.40
C PRO A 35 -9.55 -17.85 3.91
N LYS A 36 -8.91 -18.70 4.74
CA LYS A 36 -8.95 -18.59 6.21
C LYS A 36 -8.24 -17.32 6.68
N ILE A 37 -7.05 -17.03 6.14
CA ILE A 37 -6.30 -15.81 6.45
C ILE A 37 -7.16 -14.59 6.13
N ILE A 38 -7.72 -14.50 4.92
CA ILE A 38 -8.53 -13.34 4.49
C ILE A 38 -9.76 -13.18 5.39
N LYS A 39 -10.45 -14.27 5.73
CA LYS A 39 -11.62 -14.25 6.63
C LYS A 39 -11.27 -13.93 8.08
N SER A 40 -10.04 -14.19 8.52
CA SER A 40 -9.58 -13.91 9.89
C SER A 40 -9.18 -12.45 10.12
N MET A 41 -9.01 -11.66 9.06
CA MET A 41 -8.61 -10.26 9.19
C MET A 41 -9.71 -9.43 9.88
N GLN A 42 -9.32 -8.70 10.93
CA GLN A 42 -10.21 -7.82 11.68
C GLN A 42 -9.90 -6.36 11.36
N PHE A 43 -10.96 -5.57 11.17
CA PHE A 43 -10.86 -4.15 10.85
C PHE A 43 -11.77 -3.35 11.77
N PRO A 44 -11.37 -2.14 12.22
CA PRO A 44 -12.22 -1.27 13.04
C PRO A 44 -13.55 -0.92 12.36
N LYS A 45 -13.53 -0.80 11.02
CA LYS A 45 -14.71 -0.66 10.18
C LYS A 45 -14.65 -1.69 9.06
N SER A 46 -15.64 -2.56 9.01
CA SER A 46 -15.80 -3.57 7.97
C SER A 46 -17.10 -3.36 7.21
N MET A 47 -17.12 -3.77 5.95
CA MET A 47 -18.31 -3.75 5.09
C MET A 47 -18.68 -5.18 4.72
N ARG A 48 -19.97 -5.38 4.44
CA ARG A 48 -20.50 -6.54 3.70
C ARG A 48 -21.00 -6.05 2.36
N TRP A 49 -20.88 -6.85 1.31
CA TRP A 49 -21.37 -6.46 -0.02
C TRP A 49 -22.05 -7.64 -0.72
N GLY A 50 -23.11 -7.33 -1.48
CA GLY A 50 -23.96 -8.31 -2.15
C GLY A 50 -24.70 -9.22 -1.15
N GLU A 51 -25.09 -10.40 -1.60
CA GLU A 51 -25.77 -11.43 -0.79
C GLU A 51 -24.80 -12.23 0.11
N LYS A 52 -23.53 -11.84 0.16
CA LYS A 52 -22.45 -12.67 0.71
C LYS A 52 -22.08 -12.23 2.12
N SER A 53 -21.73 -13.21 2.96
CA SER A 53 -21.40 -13.00 4.38
C SER A 53 -19.98 -12.48 4.66
N LEU A 54 -19.12 -12.36 3.64
CA LEU A 54 -17.74 -11.93 3.81
C LEU A 54 -17.68 -10.48 4.32
N ARG A 55 -17.03 -10.29 5.47
CA ARG A 55 -16.68 -8.97 5.99
C ARG A 55 -15.26 -8.64 5.57
N PHE A 56 -15.07 -7.47 4.97
CA PHE A 56 -13.74 -6.95 4.63
C PHE A 56 -13.77 -5.42 4.66
N ILE A 57 -12.60 -4.77 4.68
CA ILE A 57 -12.56 -3.29 4.74
C ILE A 57 -13.16 -2.62 3.49
N ARG A 58 -13.08 -3.28 2.32
CA ARG A 58 -13.66 -2.87 1.03
C ARG A 58 -13.98 -4.11 0.17
N PRO A 59 -14.82 -4.01 -0.87
CA PRO A 59 -15.04 -5.14 -1.78
C PRO A 59 -13.75 -5.59 -2.48
N ILE A 60 -13.43 -6.88 -2.40
CA ILE A 60 -12.31 -7.50 -3.12
C ILE A 60 -12.73 -7.69 -4.58
N ARG A 61 -11.93 -7.18 -5.51
CA ARG A 61 -12.26 -7.15 -6.94
C ARG A 61 -11.66 -8.31 -7.73
N TRP A 62 -10.48 -8.77 -7.32
CA TRP A 62 -9.77 -9.92 -7.85
C TRP A 62 -8.80 -10.44 -6.79
N ILE A 63 -8.32 -11.66 -6.97
CA ILE A 63 -7.29 -12.26 -6.14
C ILE A 63 -6.25 -12.88 -7.07
N LEU A 64 -5.02 -12.37 -6.99
CA LEU A 64 -3.88 -13.00 -7.65
C LEU A 64 -3.17 -13.93 -6.67
N THR A 65 -3.03 -15.21 -7.01
CA THR A 65 -2.33 -16.20 -6.18
C THR A 65 -1.40 -17.09 -6.99
N LEU A 66 -0.14 -17.16 -6.57
CA LEU A 66 0.91 -17.94 -7.25
C LEU A 66 1.85 -18.60 -6.24
N TYR A 67 2.24 -19.84 -6.52
CA TYR A 67 3.37 -20.53 -5.93
C TYR A 67 4.43 -20.77 -7.01
N GLY A 68 5.43 -19.88 -7.09
CA GLY A 68 6.38 -19.90 -8.20
C GLY A 68 5.70 -19.59 -9.55
N LYS A 69 5.33 -20.63 -10.29
CA LYS A 69 4.58 -20.56 -11.56
C LYS A 69 3.18 -21.18 -11.47
N GLU A 70 2.89 -21.89 -10.39
CA GLU A 70 1.64 -22.61 -10.21
C GLU A 70 0.57 -21.67 -9.65
N ILE A 71 -0.64 -21.80 -10.15
CA ILE A 71 -1.78 -21.02 -9.69
C ILE A 71 -2.40 -21.77 -8.51
N ILE A 72 -2.48 -21.11 -7.37
CA ILE A 72 -3.18 -21.67 -6.20
C ILE A 72 -4.65 -21.30 -6.37
N GLN A 73 -5.46 -22.24 -6.85
CA GLN A 73 -6.89 -22.01 -7.07
C GLN A 73 -7.69 -22.19 -5.78
N PHE A 74 -8.54 -21.20 -5.47
CA PHE A 74 -9.58 -21.29 -4.45
C PHE A 74 -10.69 -20.29 -4.75
N ASN A 75 -11.84 -20.53 -4.13
CA ASN A 75 -12.99 -19.63 -4.19
C ASN A 75 -13.14 -18.89 -2.86
N LEU A 76 -13.17 -17.56 -2.92
CA LEU A 76 -13.48 -16.71 -1.78
C LEU A 76 -14.85 -16.07 -1.97
N ASN A 77 -15.89 -16.70 -1.41
CA ASN A 77 -17.26 -16.20 -1.48
C ASN A 77 -17.64 -15.87 -2.94
N GLY A 78 -17.53 -16.83 -3.85
CA GLY A 78 -17.84 -16.66 -5.27
C GLY A 78 -16.88 -15.75 -6.06
N LEU A 79 -15.67 -15.52 -5.55
CA LEU A 79 -14.58 -14.89 -6.29
C LEU A 79 -13.45 -15.91 -6.43
N ASP A 80 -13.15 -16.31 -7.65
CA ASP A 80 -12.07 -17.26 -7.92
C ASP A 80 -10.72 -16.54 -7.94
N SER A 81 -9.72 -17.18 -7.35
CA SER A 81 -8.35 -16.73 -7.44
C SER A 81 -7.72 -17.16 -8.76
N GLU A 82 -6.99 -16.25 -9.38
CA GLU A 82 -6.38 -16.45 -10.69
C GLU A 82 -4.93 -15.94 -10.71
N ASN A 83 -4.31 -15.94 -11.88
CA ASN A 83 -3.04 -15.30 -12.12
C ASN A 83 -3.17 -13.94 -12.81
N ILE A 84 -4.29 -13.25 -12.57
CA ILE A 84 -4.59 -11.95 -13.18
C ILE A 84 -4.56 -10.86 -12.11
N THR A 85 -3.94 -9.75 -12.44
CA THR A 85 -4.01 -8.48 -11.69
C THR A 85 -4.31 -7.33 -12.64
N TYR A 86 -4.35 -6.12 -12.12
CA TYR A 86 -4.59 -4.90 -12.88
C TYR A 86 -3.47 -3.89 -12.57
N GLY A 87 -3.21 -3.00 -13.54
CA GLY A 87 -2.33 -1.86 -13.33
C GLY A 87 -3.03 -0.70 -12.64
N HIS A 88 -2.40 0.46 -12.70
CA HIS A 88 -2.92 1.67 -12.08
C HIS A 88 -4.29 2.04 -12.65
N ARG A 89 -5.26 2.28 -11.75
CA ARG A 89 -6.67 2.49 -12.10
C ARG A 89 -6.92 3.55 -13.18
N LEU A 90 -6.10 4.59 -13.24
CA LEU A 90 -6.24 5.67 -14.23
C LEU A 90 -5.24 5.58 -15.39
N LEU A 91 -4.04 5.05 -15.14
CA LEU A 91 -2.93 5.14 -16.11
C LEU A 91 -2.81 3.87 -16.96
N ALA A 92 -3.15 2.71 -16.40
CA ALA A 92 -3.11 1.43 -17.06
C ALA A 92 -4.15 0.47 -16.44
N PRO A 93 -5.46 0.72 -16.61
CA PRO A 93 -6.53 -0.10 -16.01
C PRO A 93 -6.68 -1.50 -16.64
N GLN A 94 -5.77 -1.90 -17.54
CA GLN A 94 -5.89 -3.16 -18.26
C GLN A 94 -5.57 -4.36 -17.36
N LYS A 95 -6.14 -5.51 -17.71
CA LYS A 95 -5.80 -6.82 -17.10
C LYS A 95 -4.34 -7.17 -17.43
N ILE A 96 -3.64 -7.71 -16.43
CA ILE A 96 -2.26 -8.15 -16.52
C ILE A 96 -2.20 -9.60 -16.05
N LYS A 97 -1.84 -10.49 -16.97
CA LYS A 97 -1.56 -11.89 -16.63
C LYS A 97 -0.15 -12.04 -16.08
N ILE A 98 -0.01 -12.70 -14.93
CA ILE A 98 1.24 -12.97 -14.23
C ILE A 98 1.52 -14.49 -14.27
N SER A 99 2.44 -14.91 -15.11
CA SER A 99 2.86 -16.31 -15.28
C SER A 99 3.84 -16.78 -14.21
N SER A 100 4.49 -15.88 -13.48
CA SER A 100 5.37 -16.24 -12.35
C SER A 100 5.55 -15.11 -11.36
N THR A 101 5.90 -15.45 -10.12
CA THR A 101 6.20 -14.45 -9.07
C THR A 101 7.34 -13.50 -9.46
N ARG A 102 8.29 -13.94 -10.30
CA ARG A 102 9.46 -13.14 -10.72
C ARG A 102 9.10 -11.95 -11.62
N GLU A 103 8.04 -12.05 -12.40
CA GLU A 103 7.63 -10.97 -13.32
C GLU A 103 6.62 -9.99 -12.71
N TYR A 104 6.06 -10.32 -11.55
CA TYR A 104 5.01 -9.54 -10.88
C TYR A 104 5.38 -8.06 -10.73
N PHE A 105 6.53 -7.80 -10.10
CA PHE A 105 7.00 -6.43 -9.84
C PHE A 105 7.25 -5.66 -11.14
N LYS A 106 7.98 -6.26 -12.08
CA LYS A 106 8.32 -5.63 -13.36
C LYS A 106 7.09 -5.33 -14.22
N LYS A 107 6.10 -6.22 -14.23
CA LYS A 107 4.86 -6.02 -14.98
C LYS A 107 3.99 -4.93 -14.35
N LEU A 108 3.87 -4.90 -13.02
CA LEU A 108 3.13 -3.85 -12.33
C LEU A 108 3.80 -2.48 -12.47
N GLU A 109 5.12 -2.42 -12.38
CA GLU A 109 5.86 -1.16 -12.57
C GLU A 109 5.65 -0.58 -13.98
N LYS A 110 5.70 -1.42 -15.02
CA LYS A 110 5.35 -1.03 -16.40
C LYS A 110 3.90 -0.55 -16.56
N SER A 111 3.03 -0.95 -15.66
CA SER A 111 1.63 -0.54 -15.59
C SER A 111 1.38 0.48 -14.48
N TYR A 112 2.41 1.26 -14.13
CA TYR A 112 2.36 2.37 -13.19
C TYR A 112 1.95 1.95 -11.77
N VAL A 113 2.44 0.81 -11.28
CA VAL A 113 2.25 0.38 -9.88
C VAL A 113 3.59 -0.06 -9.32
N ILE A 114 4.10 0.73 -8.37
CA ILE A 114 5.34 0.41 -7.65
C ILE A 114 4.94 -0.27 -6.35
N VAL A 115 5.10 -1.59 -6.30
CA VAL A 115 4.63 -2.41 -5.18
C VAL A 115 5.42 -2.11 -3.91
N ASP A 116 6.75 -2.08 -4.00
CA ASP A 116 7.63 -1.93 -2.84
C ASP A 116 7.50 -0.51 -2.24
N PRO A 117 7.04 -0.39 -0.98
CA PRO A 117 6.91 0.91 -0.31
C PRO A 117 8.27 1.63 -0.14
N LYS A 118 9.39 0.91 0.01
CA LYS A 118 10.72 1.52 0.14
C LYS A 118 11.15 2.19 -1.17
N ILE A 119 10.83 1.57 -2.31
CA ILE A 119 11.11 2.18 -3.63
C ILE A 119 10.27 3.45 -3.79
N ARG A 120 8.96 3.39 -3.47
CA ARG A 120 8.08 4.56 -3.47
C ARG A 120 8.59 5.68 -2.57
N GLU A 121 9.03 5.34 -1.36
CA GLU A 121 9.59 6.30 -0.40
C GLU A 121 10.84 6.99 -0.96
N ASN A 122 11.76 6.23 -1.54
CA ASN A 122 12.98 6.77 -2.14
C ASN A 122 12.68 7.71 -3.31
N ILE A 123 11.72 7.34 -4.17
CA ILE A 123 11.26 8.21 -5.28
C ILE A 123 10.74 9.52 -4.73
N VAL A 124 9.83 9.46 -3.75
CA VAL A 124 9.23 10.66 -3.15
C VAL A 124 10.28 11.54 -2.48
N LYS A 125 11.18 10.97 -1.66
CA LYS A 125 12.27 11.71 -1.02
C LYS A 125 13.19 12.39 -2.06
N THR A 126 13.52 11.68 -3.14
CA THR A 126 14.38 12.21 -4.21
C THR A 126 13.70 13.34 -4.97
N ASP A 127 12.45 13.13 -5.42
CA ASP A 127 11.65 14.13 -6.12
C ASP A 127 11.49 15.40 -5.28
N ILE A 128 11.15 15.25 -3.99
CA ILE A 128 11.05 16.36 -3.04
C ILE A 128 12.38 17.11 -2.94
N LYS A 129 13.50 16.39 -2.73
CA LYS A 129 14.82 17.00 -2.56
C LYS A 129 15.22 17.82 -3.79
N GLN A 130 14.91 17.31 -4.99
CA GLN A 130 15.15 18.02 -6.23
C GLN A 130 14.33 19.31 -6.32
N LEU A 131 13.02 19.24 -6.10
CA LEU A 131 12.13 20.42 -6.15
C LEU A 131 12.56 21.51 -5.16
N ILE A 132 12.97 21.11 -3.95
CA ILE A 132 13.43 22.03 -2.91
C ILE A 132 14.74 22.72 -3.30
N LYS A 133 15.69 21.96 -3.88
CA LYS A 133 16.96 22.50 -4.36
C LYS A 133 16.75 23.53 -5.47
N GLU A 134 15.82 23.29 -6.39
CA GLU A 134 15.51 24.18 -7.53
C GLU A 134 14.97 25.55 -7.08
N ILE A 135 14.28 25.61 -5.94
CA ILE A 135 13.66 26.84 -5.42
C ILE A 135 14.46 27.49 -4.28
N GLY A 136 15.63 26.94 -3.93
CA GLY A 136 16.46 27.46 -2.84
C GLY A 136 15.79 27.38 -1.46
N GLY A 137 14.90 26.41 -1.27
CA GLY A 137 14.19 26.19 -0.01
C GLY A 137 14.93 25.24 0.93
N GLU A 138 14.43 25.17 2.16
CA GLU A 138 14.72 24.11 3.12
C GLU A 138 13.41 23.37 3.41
N LYS A 139 13.47 22.03 3.47
CA LYS A 139 12.28 21.26 3.82
C LYS A 139 12.45 20.53 5.13
N ILE A 140 11.41 20.64 5.95
CA ILE A 140 11.19 19.77 7.09
C ILE A 140 10.26 18.64 6.61
N ILE A 141 10.82 17.43 6.38
CA ILE A 141 10.01 16.26 6.03
C ILE A 141 9.41 15.69 7.32
N ASN A 142 8.09 15.75 7.42
CA ASN A 142 7.36 14.99 8.43
C ASN A 142 7.34 13.51 8.03
N GLU A 143 8.22 12.69 8.63
CA GLU A 143 8.34 11.26 8.30
C GLU A 143 7.04 10.47 8.54
N LYS A 144 6.21 10.89 9.51
CA LYS A 144 4.90 10.26 9.75
C LYS A 144 3.94 10.52 8.58
N GLN A 145 3.89 11.77 8.12
CA GLN A 145 3.08 12.15 6.96
C GLN A 145 3.58 11.46 5.70
N LEU A 146 4.89 11.39 5.49
CA LEU A 146 5.49 10.70 4.36
C LEU A 146 5.07 9.23 4.35
N LYS A 147 5.22 8.52 5.47
CA LYS A 147 4.82 7.11 5.58
C LYS A 147 3.34 6.94 5.24
N GLU A 148 2.45 7.79 5.75
CA GLU A 148 1.03 7.75 5.40
C GLU A 148 0.81 7.88 3.89
N ILE A 149 1.42 8.88 3.25
CA ILE A 149 1.31 9.13 1.81
C ILE A 149 1.80 7.92 1.00
N ILE A 150 2.91 7.30 1.38
CA ILE A 150 3.44 6.11 0.68
C ILE A 150 2.40 4.98 0.63
N TYR A 151 1.60 4.78 1.69
CA TYR A 151 0.54 3.76 1.69
C TYR A 151 -0.76 4.19 1.00
N LEU A 152 -0.87 5.45 0.54
CA LEU A 152 -2.03 5.95 -0.19
C LEU A 152 -1.84 5.97 -1.71
N VAL A 153 -0.60 5.93 -2.19
CA VAL A 153 -0.28 6.08 -3.62
C VAL A 153 0.51 4.89 -4.15
N GLU A 154 0.17 4.42 -5.35
CA GLU A 154 0.82 3.30 -6.02
C GLU A 154 1.92 3.75 -6.99
N TYR A 155 1.79 4.97 -7.52
CA TYR A 155 2.74 5.59 -8.45
C TYR A 155 2.99 7.06 -8.08
N PRO A 156 3.85 7.30 -7.09
CA PRO A 156 4.10 8.64 -6.58
C PRO A 156 4.88 9.50 -7.57
N ASN A 157 4.44 10.75 -7.73
CA ASN A 157 5.26 11.82 -8.29
C ASN A 157 5.06 13.08 -7.44
N ALA A 158 6.13 13.81 -7.14
CA ALA A 158 6.00 15.09 -6.44
C ALA A 158 5.75 16.25 -7.41
N ILE A 159 4.89 17.18 -6.99
CA ILE A 159 4.59 18.41 -7.72
C ILE A 159 4.69 19.58 -6.76
N LEU A 160 5.40 20.62 -7.17
CA LEU A 160 5.39 21.93 -6.51
C LEU A 160 4.13 22.70 -6.94
N GLY A 161 3.40 23.25 -5.99
CA GLY A 161 2.30 24.20 -6.19
C GLY A 161 2.51 25.47 -5.37
N LYS A 162 1.71 26.50 -5.66
CA LYS A 162 1.72 27.79 -4.95
C LYS A 162 0.35 28.14 -4.38
N TYR A 163 0.34 28.94 -3.33
CA TYR A 163 -0.89 29.55 -2.80
C TYR A 163 -0.73 31.08 -2.70
N ASP A 164 -1.83 31.78 -2.45
CA ASP A 164 -1.82 33.23 -2.38
C ASP A 164 -0.98 33.72 -1.19
N LYS A 165 -0.07 34.68 -1.44
CA LYS A 165 0.83 35.24 -0.42
C LYS A 165 0.08 35.86 0.76
N LYS A 166 -1.17 36.33 0.56
CA LYS A 166 -2.01 36.85 1.65
C LYS A 166 -2.17 35.86 2.80
N TYR A 167 -2.11 34.56 2.54
CA TYR A 167 -2.22 33.53 3.58
C TYR A 167 -1.01 33.46 4.52
N LEU A 168 0.10 34.11 4.17
CA LEU A 168 1.25 34.24 5.07
C LEU A 168 0.99 35.24 6.22
N GLU A 169 -0.11 36.00 6.18
CA GLU A 169 -0.58 36.80 7.33
C GLU A 169 -1.11 35.92 8.47
N LEU A 170 -1.52 34.68 8.16
CA LEU A 170 -1.94 33.71 9.17
C LEU A 170 -0.72 33.16 9.92
N PRO A 171 -0.88 32.77 11.20
CA PRO A 171 0.18 32.09 11.92
C PRO A 171 0.68 30.85 11.17
N LYS A 172 2.01 30.74 11.01
CA LYS A 172 2.66 29.65 10.26
C LYS A 172 2.21 28.25 10.70
N ASP A 173 1.94 28.08 11.99
CA ASP A 173 1.51 26.81 12.56
C ASP A 173 0.11 26.42 12.08
N VAL A 174 -0.80 27.39 11.96
CA VAL A 174 -2.16 27.16 11.46
C VAL A 174 -2.10 26.69 10.01
N LEU A 175 -1.34 27.39 9.18
CA LEU A 175 -1.23 27.07 7.76
C LEU A 175 -0.53 25.71 7.54
N THR A 176 0.52 25.43 8.32
CA THR A 176 1.23 24.14 8.33
C THR A 176 0.30 22.99 8.69
N VAL A 177 -0.50 23.15 9.75
CA VAL A 177 -1.46 22.11 10.16
C VAL A 177 -2.52 21.86 9.09
N VAL A 178 -3.06 22.92 8.45
CA VAL A 178 -4.03 22.77 7.36
C VAL A 178 -3.43 22.01 6.18
N MET A 179 -2.25 22.41 5.72
CA MET A 179 -1.53 21.74 4.64
C MET A 179 -1.24 20.27 4.98
N GLU A 180 -0.67 20.00 6.15
CA GLU A 180 -0.22 18.65 6.49
C GLU A 180 -1.37 17.68 6.79
N LYS A 181 -2.34 18.10 7.62
CA LYS A 181 -3.40 17.22 8.14
C LYS A 181 -4.57 17.07 7.19
N HIS A 182 -5.03 18.17 6.61
CA HIS A 182 -6.26 18.15 5.80
C HIS A 182 -5.96 17.86 4.34
N GLN A 183 -4.86 18.39 3.81
CA GLN A 183 -4.52 18.28 2.39
C GLN A 183 -3.40 17.28 2.07
N LYS A 184 -2.67 16.81 3.09
CA LYS A 184 -1.47 15.96 2.91
C LYS A 184 -0.40 16.61 2.02
N TYR A 185 -0.32 17.94 2.09
CA TYR A 185 0.72 18.71 1.45
C TYR A 185 1.91 18.88 2.38
N PHE A 186 3.08 19.02 1.77
CA PHE A 186 4.28 19.37 2.48
C PHE A 186 4.53 20.88 2.34
N PRO A 187 4.48 21.65 3.44
CA PRO A 187 4.89 23.05 3.41
C PRO A 187 6.35 23.19 2.97
N VAL A 188 6.64 24.27 2.25
CA VAL A 188 8.01 24.61 1.85
C VAL A 188 8.48 25.79 2.68
N PHE A 189 9.62 25.62 3.33
CA PHE A 189 10.27 26.69 4.06
C PHE A 189 11.49 27.20 3.28
N LYS A 190 11.93 28.41 3.56
CA LYS A 190 13.22 28.92 3.08
C LYS A 190 14.34 28.62 4.08
N ASN A 191 14.00 28.67 5.36
CA ASN A 191 14.81 28.29 6.52
C ASN A 191 13.84 27.85 7.63
N LYS A 192 14.33 27.48 8.83
CA LYS A 192 13.48 27.01 9.94
C LYS A 192 12.31 27.94 10.33
N ASP A 193 12.37 29.23 10.00
CA ASP A 193 11.40 30.23 10.47
C ASP A 193 10.56 30.87 9.37
N GLU A 194 11.02 30.85 8.11
CA GLU A 194 10.39 31.53 6.99
C GLU A 194 9.63 30.54 6.09
N LEU A 195 8.30 30.57 6.16
CA LEU A 195 7.42 29.77 5.29
C LEU A 195 7.27 30.46 3.92
N LEU A 196 7.49 29.70 2.84
CA LEU A 196 7.27 30.19 1.47
C LEU A 196 5.82 29.95 1.04
N PRO A 197 5.27 30.75 0.11
CA PRO A 197 3.92 30.58 -0.44
C PRO A 197 3.84 29.39 -1.43
N LEU A 198 4.46 28.27 -1.04
CA LEU A 198 4.72 27.09 -1.83
C LEU A 198 4.46 25.83 -1.01
N PHE A 199 4.01 24.79 -1.69
CA PHE A 199 3.80 23.48 -1.10
C PHE A 199 4.16 22.39 -2.10
N ILE A 200 4.50 21.21 -1.59
CA ILE A 200 4.72 20.02 -2.41
C ILE A 200 3.59 19.03 -2.13
N VAL A 201 2.94 18.57 -3.19
CA VAL A 201 1.93 17.49 -3.15
C VAL A 201 2.47 16.25 -3.83
N ILE A 202 2.18 15.07 -3.26
CA ILE A 202 2.48 13.79 -3.88
C ILE A 202 1.23 13.26 -4.55
N ILE A 203 1.31 13.10 -5.87
CA ILE A 203 0.19 12.62 -6.68
C ILE A 203 0.33 11.13 -6.96
N ASN A 204 -0.80 10.42 -7.01
CA ASN A 204 -0.88 9.06 -7.54
C ASN A 204 -1.19 9.09 -9.05
N ASN A 205 -0.30 9.72 -9.82
CA ASN A 205 -0.49 9.93 -11.26
C ASN A 205 0.85 10.22 -11.93
N SER A 206 0.88 10.21 -13.26
CA SER A 206 2.07 10.55 -14.04
C SER A 206 2.28 12.07 -14.10
N LYS A 207 3.54 12.49 -14.26
CA LYS A 207 3.90 13.92 -14.44
C LYS A 207 3.27 14.56 -15.69
N LYS A 208 2.75 13.78 -16.65
CA LYS A 208 2.06 14.30 -17.86
C LYS A 208 0.83 15.16 -17.51
N HIS A 209 0.15 14.86 -16.42
CA HIS A 209 -1.03 15.60 -15.96
C HIS A 209 -0.71 16.59 -14.83
N ALA A 210 0.57 16.82 -14.55
CA ALA A 210 1.01 17.61 -13.40
C ALA A 210 0.44 19.03 -13.38
N SER A 211 0.36 19.70 -14.53
CA SER A 211 -0.13 21.09 -14.61
C SER A 211 -1.59 21.22 -14.15
N LYS A 212 -2.48 20.38 -14.68
CA LYS A 212 -3.91 20.38 -14.31
C LYS A 212 -4.13 19.96 -12.86
N ILE A 213 -3.36 18.98 -12.38
CA ILE A 213 -3.44 18.55 -10.98
C ILE A 213 -2.93 19.67 -10.07
N ARG A 214 -1.82 20.33 -10.41
CA ARG A 214 -1.30 21.49 -9.69
C ARG A 214 -2.38 22.56 -9.54
N GLU A 215 -2.95 23.04 -10.64
CA GLU A 215 -4.01 24.05 -10.63
C GLU A 215 -5.18 23.67 -9.72
N GLY A 216 -5.62 22.41 -9.78
CA GLY A 216 -6.67 21.90 -8.89
C GLY A 216 -6.30 21.97 -7.41
N ASN A 217 -5.06 21.62 -7.04
CA ASN A 217 -4.58 21.69 -5.65
C ASN A 217 -4.35 23.14 -5.19
N GLU A 218 -3.89 24.03 -6.07
CA GLU A 218 -3.73 25.46 -5.77
C GLU A 218 -5.08 26.14 -5.47
N ASN A 219 -6.15 25.74 -6.16
CA ASN A 219 -7.51 26.24 -5.89
C ASN A 219 -8.10 25.76 -4.55
N VAL A 220 -7.56 24.71 -3.93
CA VAL A 220 -8.02 24.21 -2.62
C VAL A 220 -7.47 25.05 -1.46
N LEU A 221 -6.31 25.67 -1.63
CA LEU A 221 -5.71 26.59 -0.65
C LEU A 221 -6.08 28.05 -0.93
N ARG A 222 -7.13 28.27 -1.72
CA ARG A 222 -7.55 29.59 -2.16
C ARG A 222 -8.57 30.22 -1.25
#